data_AF-A0A1I3QH57-F1
#
_entry.id   AF-A0A1I3QH57-F1
#
_cell.length_a   1.000
_cell.length_b   1.000
_cell.length_c   1.000
_cell.angle_alpha   90.00
_cell.angle_beta   90.00
_cell.angle_gamma   90.00
#
_symmetry.space_group_name_H-M   'P 1'
#
loop_
_entity.id
_entity.type
_entity.pdbx_description
1 polymer ?
#
loop_
_entity_poly.entity_id
_entity_poly.type
_entity_poly.pdbx_seq_one_letter_code
_entity_poly.pdbx_strand_id
1 'polypeptide(L)'
;MKRTLYFICCIGFILMVSSCRKDFEFQASSGGLEFSKDTIYLDTIFANIGSSTYNLKVYNTSNDDISIPTLQLQNGENSGYRLNVDGQAGKSFTDVQLLAKDSLFIFIETTYNTDTTPLTNNEFVYTDKIIFDSGDNLQDVDLVTLVKDANFIYPDKNNTTGIIETLTLTIDGTPTATEIQGRELLPEELNFTNEKPYVIYGYAAVPAGETLTIDAGARIHFHANSGLLVSEGATLNVNGALSTDPELLENEVVFEGDRLEPLFSDVPGQWGTIWLFEGSQNNTINHATIKNATVGVLSDGNADAVTDKLTITNSQIYNISTFGILGRNTSITADNIVLNNAGQASFGATFGGKYNVTHSTIANYWNSSFRQFPALLINNFVADAENTAFVADLTEANFSNCIIYGNDNPELLIDQIEDAAVVFNFKFTNCLLRFQDSSNFFSSPNYDFDNATHYENMIFNEAPDFENPLENNLKIGEDSAANGQGNTTFSSQVPNDILGVSRTTSPDLGAFQHIIF
;
A
#
# COMPACT_ATOMS: atom_id res chain seq x y z
N MET A 1 34.54 -74.31 29.18
CA MET A 1 34.41 -72.90 29.60
C MET A 1 34.25 -71.92 28.43
N LYS A 2 35.09 -71.94 27.37
CA LYS A 2 34.96 -70.98 26.24
C LYS A 2 33.61 -71.03 25.49
N ARG A 3 33.05 -72.22 25.18
CA ARG A 3 31.74 -72.35 24.50
C ARG A 3 30.56 -71.86 25.35
N THR A 4 30.62 -72.04 26.66
CA THR A 4 29.59 -71.59 27.61
C THR A 4 29.57 -70.06 27.71
N LEU A 5 30.75 -69.43 27.63
CA LEU A 5 30.88 -67.97 27.65
C LEU A 5 30.26 -67.31 26.41
N TYR A 6 30.45 -67.90 25.21
CA TYR A 6 29.80 -67.40 23.99
C TYR A 6 28.27 -67.51 24.07
N PHE A 7 27.75 -68.57 24.67
CA PHE A 7 26.31 -68.75 24.82
C PHE A 7 25.70 -67.72 25.79
N ILE A 8 26.40 -67.41 26.89
CA ILE A 8 25.99 -66.38 27.86
C ILE A 8 26.10 -64.97 27.25
N CYS A 9 27.15 -64.68 26.48
CA CYS A 9 27.28 -63.40 25.76
C CYS A 9 26.19 -63.23 24.69
N CYS A 10 25.84 -64.29 23.95
CA CYS A 10 24.75 -64.22 22.97
C CYS A 10 23.37 -64.01 23.63
N ILE A 11 23.09 -64.69 24.75
CA ILE A 11 21.85 -64.47 25.52
C ILE A 11 21.80 -63.07 26.13
N GLY A 12 22.93 -62.59 26.68
CA GLY A 12 23.03 -61.22 27.19
C GLY A 12 22.83 -60.16 26.10
N PHE A 13 23.37 -60.40 24.90
CA PHE A 13 23.15 -59.52 23.75
C PHE A 13 21.69 -59.54 23.30
N ILE A 14 21.04 -60.70 23.24
CA ILE A 14 19.61 -60.83 22.89
C ILE A 14 18.72 -60.11 23.91
N LEU A 15 19.03 -60.16 25.20
CA LEU A 15 18.31 -59.42 26.23
C LEU A 15 18.52 -57.90 26.15
N MET A 16 19.65 -57.44 25.58
CA MET A 16 19.94 -56.02 25.35
C MET A 16 19.28 -55.45 24.09
N VAL A 17 18.87 -56.29 23.12
CA VAL A 17 18.06 -55.86 21.96
C VAL A 17 16.55 -55.99 22.17
N SER A 18 16.08 -56.55 23.28
CA SER A 18 14.69 -56.45 23.70
C SER A 18 14.39 -55.06 24.29
N SER A 19 14.40 -54.05 23.43
CA SER A 19 13.73 -52.79 23.73
C SER A 19 12.23 -53.05 23.79
N CYS A 20 11.62 -52.91 24.97
CA CYS A 20 10.18 -52.80 25.10
C CYS A 20 9.74 -51.56 24.32
N ARG A 21 9.30 -51.72 23.08
CA ARG A 21 8.48 -50.72 22.43
C ARG A 21 7.15 -50.76 23.17
N LYS A 22 6.83 -49.71 23.94
CA LYS A 22 5.44 -49.47 24.31
C LYS A 22 4.72 -49.25 22.98
N ASP A 23 3.79 -50.13 22.64
CA ASP A 23 2.83 -49.81 21.61
C ASP A 23 2.14 -48.50 22.05
N PHE A 24 2.03 -47.54 21.13
CA PHE A 24 1.42 -46.23 21.39
C PHE A 24 -0.09 -46.43 21.59
N GLU A 25 -0.50 -46.84 22.79
CA GLU A 25 -1.90 -46.85 23.18
C GLU A 25 -2.31 -45.43 23.57
N PHE A 26 -3.02 -44.76 22.68
CA PHE A 26 -3.62 -43.47 22.97
C PHE A 26 -4.88 -43.67 23.81
N GLN A 27 -4.93 -43.04 24.98
CA GLN A 27 -6.15 -42.99 25.78
C GLN A 27 -7.02 -41.81 25.34
N ALA A 28 -8.34 -41.90 25.49
CA ALA A 28 -9.21 -40.76 25.21
C ALA A 28 -8.83 -39.56 26.08
N SER A 29 -8.81 -38.36 25.50
CA SER A 29 -8.63 -37.12 26.24
C SER A 29 -9.61 -37.02 27.40
N SER A 30 -9.13 -36.57 28.56
CA SER A 30 -9.95 -36.28 29.73
C SER A 30 -10.17 -34.76 29.90
N GLY A 31 -10.08 -34.01 28.81
CA GLY A 31 -9.95 -32.55 28.83
C GLY A 31 -8.58 -32.08 29.35
N GLY A 32 -8.47 -30.79 29.68
CA GLY A 32 -7.24 -30.17 30.17
C GLY A 32 -6.21 -29.88 29.08
N LEU A 33 -6.62 -29.83 27.81
CA LEU A 33 -5.81 -29.30 26.72
C LEU A 33 -5.47 -27.84 27.03
N GLU A 34 -4.23 -27.45 26.79
CA GLU A 34 -3.82 -26.05 26.86
C GLU A 34 -3.75 -25.50 25.43
N PHE A 35 -4.16 -24.25 25.25
CA PHE A 35 -4.21 -23.60 23.95
C PHE A 35 -3.22 -22.44 23.93
N SER A 36 -2.59 -22.18 22.78
CA SER A 36 -1.75 -20.97 22.65
C SER A 36 -2.54 -19.67 22.79
N LYS A 37 -3.86 -19.71 22.57
CA LYS A 37 -4.80 -18.59 22.66
C LYS A 37 -6.20 -19.13 23.00
N ASP A 38 -6.96 -18.38 23.79
CA ASP A 38 -8.36 -18.68 24.10
C ASP A 38 -9.34 -18.13 23.05
N THR A 39 -8.89 -17.10 22.32
CA THR A 39 -9.62 -16.50 21.19
C THR A 39 -8.66 -16.23 20.05
N ILE A 40 -9.07 -16.56 18.84
CA ILE A 40 -8.38 -16.27 17.59
C ILE A 40 -9.17 -15.20 16.86
N TYR A 41 -8.62 -13.99 16.89
CA TYR A 41 -9.05 -12.92 16.00
C TYR A 41 -8.35 -13.11 14.66
N LEU A 42 -9.12 -13.33 13.60
CA LEU A 42 -8.66 -13.27 12.22
C LEU A 42 -8.84 -11.83 11.71
N ASP A 43 -8.17 -11.49 10.61
CA ASP A 43 -8.21 -10.15 10.03
C ASP A 43 -9.61 -9.75 9.55
N THR A 44 -9.82 -8.45 9.36
CA THR A 44 -10.97 -7.97 8.59
C THR A 44 -10.89 -8.49 7.16
N ILE A 45 -11.98 -9.03 6.65
CA ILE A 45 -12.06 -9.51 5.27
C ILE A 45 -13.22 -8.84 4.53
N PHE A 46 -13.06 -8.72 3.21
CA PHE A 46 -14.21 -8.50 2.34
C PHE A 46 -15.00 -9.79 2.17
N ALA A 47 -16.33 -9.68 2.09
CA ALA A 47 -17.19 -10.82 1.82
C ALA A 47 -16.80 -11.48 0.48
N ASN A 48 -16.94 -12.81 0.41
CA ASN A 48 -16.48 -13.66 -0.70
C ASN A 48 -14.95 -13.77 -0.88
N ILE A 49 -14.14 -13.05 -0.10
CA ILE A 49 -12.68 -13.17 -0.10
C ILE A 49 -12.21 -14.04 1.07
N GLY A 50 -11.20 -14.87 0.81
CA GLY A 50 -10.57 -15.70 1.84
C GLY A 50 -9.65 -14.89 2.74
N SER A 51 -9.64 -15.21 4.03
CA SER A 51 -8.66 -14.68 4.97
C SER A 51 -7.27 -15.29 4.74
N SER A 52 -6.25 -14.64 5.31
CA SER A 52 -4.97 -15.29 5.60
C SER A 52 -5.15 -16.49 6.54
N THR A 53 -4.16 -17.40 6.54
CA THR A 53 -4.16 -18.58 7.40
C THR A 53 -3.55 -18.26 8.77
N TYR A 54 -4.32 -18.50 9.83
CA TYR A 54 -3.92 -18.38 11.22
C TYR A 54 -3.54 -19.74 11.80
N ASN A 55 -2.72 -19.76 12.86
CA ASN A 55 -2.40 -21.00 13.57
C ASN A 55 -2.84 -20.95 15.03
N LEU A 56 -3.24 -22.12 15.53
CA LEU A 56 -3.50 -22.44 16.92
C LEU A 56 -2.63 -23.64 17.29
N LYS A 57 -1.88 -23.54 18.38
CA LYS A 57 -1.25 -24.71 18.99
C LYS A 57 -2.12 -25.24 20.10
N VAL A 58 -2.32 -26.55 20.09
CA VAL A 58 -3.02 -27.29 21.13
C VAL A 58 -2.01 -28.21 21.80
N TYR A 59 -1.89 -28.12 23.11
CA TYR A 59 -0.87 -28.81 23.90
C TYR A 59 -1.48 -29.92 24.74
N ASN A 60 -0.87 -31.09 24.69
CA ASN A 60 -1.08 -32.14 25.67
C ASN A 60 -0.05 -31.98 26.78
N THR A 61 -0.45 -31.38 27.89
CA THR A 61 0.43 -31.17 29.04
C THR A 61 0.53 -32.39 29.94
N SER A 62 -0.17 -33.49 29.65
CA SER A 62 -0.09 -34.73 30.43
C SER A 62 1.18 -35.54 30.11
N ASN A 63 1.42 -36.60 30.88
CA ASN A 63 2.53 -37.54 30.63
C ASN A 63 2.11 -38.75 29.78
N ASP A 64 0.86 -38.76 29.30
CA ASP A 64 0.28 -39.86 28.57
C ASP A 64 -0.08 -39.43 27.14
N ASP A 65 0.00 -40.36 26.20
CA ASP A 65 -0.43 -40.14 24.83
C ASP A 65 -1.97 -40.12 24.78
N ILE A 66 -2.56 -39.06 24.22
CA ILE A 66 -4.02 -38.87 24.20
C ILE A 66 -4.59 -38.85 22.78
N SER A 67 -5.81 -39.32 22.63
CA SER A 67 -6.63 -39.15 21.43
C SER A 67 -7.77 -38.19 21.76
N ILE A 68 -7.85 -37.07 21.04
CA ILE A 68 -8.97 -36.12 21.14
C ILE A 68 -10.15 -36.74 20.38
N PRO A 69 -11.24 -37.17 21.06
CA PRO A 69 -12.29 -37.95 20.40
C PRO A 69 -12.98 -37.17 19.28
N THR A 70 -13.24 -35.88 19.51
CA THR A 70 -13.88 -34.98 18.55
C THR A 70 -13.21 -33.62 18.55
N LEU A 71 -12.94 -33.10 17.35
CA LEU A 71 -12.48 -31.73 17.11
C LEU A 71 -13.29 -31.18 15.95
N GLN A 72 -14.10 -30.14 16.16
CA GLN A 72 -14.98 -29.63 15.11
C GLN A 72 -15.34 -28.16 15.29
N LEU A 73 -15.79 -27.52 14.21
CA LEU A 73 -16.42 -26.20 14.29
C LEU A 73 -17.82 -26.33 14.90
N GLN A 74 -18.20 -25.42 15.80
CA GLN A 74 -19.50 -25.45 16.47
C GLN A 74 -20.65 -25.36 15.45
N ASN A 75 -20.51 -24.54 14.41
CA ASN A 75 -21.50 -24.46 13.33
C ASN A 75 -21.36 -25.56 12.26
N GLY A 76 -20.39 -26.47 12.41
CA GLY A 76 -20.15 -27.60 11.51
C GLY A 76 -20.00 -27.17 10.05
N GLU A 77 -20.69 -27.87 9.15
CA GLU A 77 -20.63 -27.60 7.70
C GLU A 77 -21.12 -26.20 7.30
N ASN A 78 -21.97 -25.57 8.13
CA ASN A 78 -22.46 -24.21 7.88
C ASN A 78 -21.45 -23.13 8.26
N SER A 79 -20.32 -23.48 8.87
CA SER A 79 -19.28 -22.52 9.19
C SER A 79 -18.58 -22.01 7.93
N GLY A 80 -18.32 -20.70 7.86
CA GLY A 80 -17.41 -20.09 6.88
C GLY A 80 -15.94 -20.35 7.18
N TYR A 81 -15.63 -20.77 8.43
CA TYR A 81 -14.29 -21.19 8.82
C TYR A 81 -13.96 -22.57 8.24
N ARG A 82 -12.67 -22.77 7.96
CA ARG A 82 -12.09 -24.04 7.53
C ARG A 82 -10.86 -24.32 8.38
N LEU A 83 -10.69 -25.58 8.77
CA LEU A 83 -9.57 -26.02 9.58
C LEU A 83 -8.67 -26.95 8.76
N ASN A 84 -7.38 -26.91 9.05
CA ASN A 84 -6.44 -27.95 8.70
C ASN A 84 -5.74 -28.43 9.98
N VAL A 85 -6.05 -29.65 10.39
CA VAL A 85 -5.54 -30.27 11.62
C VAL A 85 -4.51 -31.32 11.22
N ASP A 86 -3.24 -31.06 11.58
CA ASP A 86 -2.12 -31.97 11.29
C ASP A 86 -2.04 -32.45 9.81
N GLY A 87 -2.28 -31.52 8.88
CA GLY A 87 -2.22 -31.78 7.44
C GLY A 87 -3.54 -32.27 6.82
N GLN A 88 -4.57 -32.53 7.61
CA GLN A 88 -5.89 -32.90 7.11
C GLN A 88 -6.84 -31.70 7.11
N ALA A 89 -7.38 -31.35 5.94
CA ALA A 89 -8.37 -30.28 5.81
C ALA A 89 -9.80 -30.79 6.10
N GLY A 90 -10.59 -30.02 6.83
CA GLY A 90 -11.94 -30.39 7.22
C GLY A 90 -12.58 -29.41 8.20
N LYS A 91 -13.82 -29.69 8.60
CA LYS A 91 -14.57 -28.93 9.61
C LYS A 91 -14.91 -29.76 10.85
N SER A 92 -14.70 -31.07 10.78
CA SER A 92 -14.89 -32.03 11.86
C SER A 92 -13.87 -33.17 11.68
N PHE A 93 -13.28 -33.58 12.79
CA PHE A 93 -12.21 -34.57 12.88
C PHE A 93 -12.49 -35.46 14.09
N THR A 94 -12.11 -36.72 13.98
CA THR A 94 -12.28 -37.71 15.05
C THR A 94 -10.95 -38.39 15.35
N ASP A 95 -10.78 -38.77 16.61
CA ASP A 95 -9.61 -39.52 17.08
C ASP A 95 -8.26 -38.85 16.74
N VAL A 96 -8.16 -37.54 16.96
CA VAL A 96 -6.94 -36.76 16.69
C VAL A 96 -5.89 -37.10 17.75
N GLN A 97 -4.84 -37.79 17.33
CA GLN A 97 -3.78 -38.29 18.20
C GLN A 97 -2.79 -37.18 18.57
N LEU A 98 -2.42 -37.11 19.85
CA LEU A 98 -1.48 -36.13 20.39
C LEU A 98 -0.60 -36.77 21.48
N LEU A 99 0.72 -36.81 21.23
CA LEU A 99 1.68 -37.45 22.12
C LEU A 99 1.81 -36.72 23.47
N ALA A 100 2.27 -37.44 24.49
CA ALA A 100 2.59 -36.88 25.80
C ALA A 100 3.58 -35.71 25.69
N LYS A 101 3.28 -34.60 26.36
CA LYS A 101 4.12 -33.38 26.36
C LYS A 101 4.38 -32.79 24.98
N ASP A 102 3.52 -33.08 24.01
CA ASP A 102 3.62 -32.59 22.65
C ASP A 102 2.50 -31.61 22.31
N SER A 103 2.58 -31.03 21.10
CA SER A 103 1.62 -30.09 20.56
C SER A 103 1.24 -30.42 19.13
N LEU A 104 0.00 -30.14 18.74
CA LEU A 104 -0.43 -30.14 17.35
C LEU A 104 -0.68 -28.71 16.87
N PHE A 105 -0.57 -28.52 15.55
CA PHE A 105 -0.98 -27.30 14.88
C PHE A 105 -2.35 -27.47 14.24
N ILE A 106 -3.19 -26.46 14.44
CA ILE A 106 -4.40 -26.26 13.66
C ILE A 106 -4.21 -24.99 12.87
N PHE A 107 -4.41 -25.06 11.56
CA PHE A 107 -4.46 -23.90 10.69
C PHE A 107 -5.92 -23.53 10.44
N ILE A 108 -6.23 -22.23 10.51
CA ILE A 108 -7.58 -21.68 10.44
C ILE A 108 -7.61 -20.62 9.34
N GLU A 109 -8.59 -20.70 8.46
CA GLU A 109 -8.91 -19.66 7.49
C GLU A 109 -10.44 -19.51 7.39
N THR A 110 -10.91 -18.42 6.81
CA THR A 110 -12.35 -18.19 6.64
C THR A 110 -12.67 -17.53 5.31
N THR A 111 -13.86 -17.79 4.79
CA THR A 111 -14.47 -17.02 3.70
C THR A 111 -15.95 -16.92 3.99
N TYR A 112 -16.49 -15.71 4.03
CA TYR A 112 -17.92 -15.51 4.21
C TYR A 112 -18.59 -15.39 2.83
N ASN A 113 -19.26 -16.46 2.38
CA ASN A 113 -19.90 -16.50 1.06
C ASN A 113 -21.32 -15.92 1.13
N THR A 114 -21.56 -14.83 0.40
CA THR A 114 -22.84 -14.11 0.40
C THR A 114 -23.90 -14.75 -0.48
N ASP A 115 -23.52 -15.62 -1.41
CA ASP A 115 -24.47 -16.36 -2.26
C ASP A 115 -25.28 -17.35 -1.43
N THR A 116 -24.67 -17.91 -0.39
CA THR A 116 -25.33 -18.85 0.52
C THR A 116 -25.93 -18.15 1.74
N THR A 117 -25.30 -17.06 2.19
CA THR A 117 -25.75 -16.31 3.38
C THR A 117 -25.70 -14.81 3.11
N PRO A 118 -26.78 -14.21 2.57
CA PRO A 118 -26.81 -12.79 2.25
C PRO A 118 -26.52 -11.89 3.45
N LEU A 119 -25.83 -10.78 3.20
CA LEU A 119 -25.50 -9.79 4.22
C LEU A 119 -26.74 -8.98 4.59
N THR A 120 -26.90 -8.73 5.90
CA THR A 120 -27.95 -7.86 6.43
C THR A 120 -27.45 -6.45 6.75
N ASN A 121 -26.14 -6.29 6.92
CA ASN A 121 -25.45 -5.02 7.18
C ASN A 121 -24.17 -4.96 6.32
N ASN A 122 -23.67 -3.75 6.03
CA ASN A 122 -22.42 -3.56 5.27
C ASN A 122 -21.18 -4.05 6.04
N GLU A 123 -21.28 -4.22 7.36
CA GLU A 123 -20.22 -4.74 8.21
C GLU A 123 -20.82 -5.47 9.41
N PHE A 124 -20.23 -6.61 9.79
CA PHE A 124 -20.63 -7.36 10.99
C PHE A 124 -19.50 -8.27 11.48
N VAL A 125 -19.57 -8.61 12.76
CA VAL A 125 -18.65 -9.58 13.38
C VAL A 125 -19.18 -11.00 13.15
N TYR A 126 -18.38 -11.82 12.47
CA TYR A 126 -18.66 -13.24 12.24
C TYR A 126 -17.89 -14.11 13.24
N THR A 127 -18.62 -14.89 14.03
CA THR A 127 -18.05 -15.71 15.11
C THR A 127 -18.39 -17.19 14.98
N ASP A 128 -17.45 -18.06 15.37
CA ASP A 128 -17.66 -19.50 15.56
C ASP A 128 -16.73 -19.98 16.69
N LYS A 129 -16.75 -21.28 16.99
CA LYS A 129 -15.83 -21.90 17.95
C LYS A 129 -15.22 -23.17 17.39
N ILE A 130 -13.97 -23.45 17.74
CA ILE A 130 -13.39 -24.79 17.63
C ILE A 130 -13.72 -25.52 18.93
N ILE A 131 -14.50 -26.58 18.84
CA ILE A 131 -14.91 -27.42 19.96
C ILE A 131 -14.02 -28.65 20.03
N PHE A 132 -13.46 -28.89 21.20
CA PHE A 132 -12.68 -30.08 21.55
C PHE A 132 -13.47 -30.94 22.54
N ASP A 133 -13.55 -32.23 22.25
CA ASP A 133 -14.27 -33.23 23.05
C ASP A 133 -15.76 -32.91 23.24
N SER A 134 -16.40 -33.48 24.27
CA SER A 134 -17.82 -33.34 24.57
C SER A 134 -18.10 -33.53 26.08
N GLY A 135 -19.30 -33.12 26.52
CA GLY A 135 -19.74 -33.33 27.90
C GLY A 135 -18.87 -32.60 28.92
N ASP A 136 -18.42 -33.32 29.96
CA ASP A 136 -17.62 -32.76 31.05
C ASP A 136 -16.18 -32.39 30.64
N ASN A 137 -15.70 -32.91 29.51
CA ASN A 137 -14.36 -32.65 28.97
C ASN A 137 -14.34 -31.55 27.89
N LEU A 138 -15.50 -30.96 27.58
CA LEU A 138 -15.66 -29.98 26.53
C LEU A 138 -14.75 -28.76 26.78
N GLN A 139 -13.95 -28.41 25.79
CA GLN A 139 -13.18 -27.17 25.74
C GLN A 139 -13.39 -26.49 24.40
N ASP A 140 -13.28 -25.17 24.37
CA ASP A 140 -13.47 -24.39 23.17
C ASP A 140 -12.43 -23.28 23.01
N VAL A 141 -12.23 -22.89 21.76
CA VAL A 141 -11.46 -21.69 21.37
C VAL A 141 -12.35 -20.86 20.46
N ASP A 142 -12.55 -19.59 20.81
CA ASP A 142 -13.38 -18.66 20.06
C ASP A 142 -12.68 -18.22 18.76
N LEU A 143 -13.44 -18.13 17.67
CA LEU A 143 -13.02 -17.58 16.38
C LEU A 143 -13.81 -16.31 16.09
N VAL A 144 -13.13 -15.21 15.77
CA VAL A 144 -13.76 -13.91 15.53
C VAL A 144 -13.14 -13.27 14.29
N THR A 145 -13.98 -12.88 13.32
CA THR A 145 -13.58 -12.19 12.08
C THR A 145 -14.53 -11.03 11.82
N LEU A 146 -14.02 -9.88 11.38
CA LEU A 146 -14.85 -8.78 10.91
C LEU A 146 -15.06 -8.93 9.39
N VAL A 147 -16.31 -8.95 8.94
CA VAL A 147 -16.64 -9.10 7.51
C VAL A 147 -17.27 -7.81 7.00
N LYS A 148 -16.73 -7.28 5.89
CA LYS A 148 -17.22 -6.10 5.20
C LYS A 148 -17.80 -6.45 3.82
N ASP A 149 -18.94 -5.88 3.49
CA ASP A 149 -19.45 -5.91 2.12
C ASP A 149 -18.66 -4.96 1.22
N ALA A 150 -18.57 -5.25 -0.08
CA ALA A 150 -17.83 -4.42 -1.03
C ALA A 150 -18.37 -4.52 -2.47
N ASN A 151 -18.11 -3.47 -3.25
CA ASN A 151 -18.33 -3.45 -4.68
C ASN A 151 -17.09 -4.04 -5.38
N PHE A 152 -17.25 -5.19 -6.02
CA PHE A 152 -16.14 -5.88 -6.69
C PHE A 152 -16.07 -5.52 -8.17
N ILE A 153 -14.89 -5.08 -8.61
CA ILE A 153 -14.59 -4.78 -10.02
C ILE A 153 -13.47 -5.72 -10.43
N TYR A 154 -13.76 -6.65 -11.33
CA TYR A 154 -12.81 -7.62 -11.81
C TYR A 154 -13.04 -7.90 -13.31
N PRO A 155 -11.98 -8.20 -14.07
CA PRO A 155 -12.08 -8.62 -15.46
C PRO A 155 -12.83 -9.94 -15.57
N ASP A 156 -13.56 -10.11 -16.68
CA ASP A 156 -14.20 -11.38 -16.96
C ASP A 156 -13.15 -12.47 -17.19
N LYS A 157 -13.43 -13.66 -16.67
CA LYS A 157 -12.62 -14.85 -16.92
C LYS A 157 -13.41 -15.83 -17.76
N ASN A 158 -12.86 -16.20 -18.91
CA ASN A 158 -13.48 -17.22 -19.74
C ASN A 158 -13.42 -18.57 -19.03
N ASN A 159 -14.59 -19.09 -18.63
CA ASN A 159 -14.71 -20.35 -17.88
C ASN A 159 -14.22 -21.60 -18.64
N THR A 160 -14.01 -21.52 -19.95
CA THR A 160 -13.54 -22.64 -20.79
C THR A 160 -12.04 -22.57 -21.06
N THR A 161 -11.50 -21.40 -21.37
CA THR A 161 -10.08 -21.21 -21.73
C THR A 161 -9.23 -20.73 -20.57
N GLY A 162 -9.84 -20.20 -19.51
CA GLY A 162 -9.15 -19.60 -18.36
C GLY A 162 -8.52 -18.23 -18.65
N ILE A 163 -8.67 -17.72 -19.89
CA ILE A 163 -8.15 -16.40 -20.30
C ILE A 163 -8.93 -15.31 -19.57
N ILE A 164 -8.18 -14.35 -19.03
CA ILE A 164 -8.70 -13.18 -18.31
C ILE A 164 -8.78 -12.03 -19.32
N GLU A 165 -9.84 -11.24 -19.24
CA GLU A 165 -10.04 -10.02 -20.02
C GLU A 165 -8.88 -9.04 -19.85
N THR A 166 -8.49 -8.40 -20.95
CA THR A 166 -7.39 -7.44 -21.03
C THR A 166 -7.83 -6.15 -21.69
N LEU A 167 -7.22 -5.04 -21.30
CA LEU A 167 -7.56 -3.72 -21.83
C LEU A 167 -7.04 -3.52 -23.25
N THR A 168 -7.79 -2.76 -24.04
CA THR A 168 -7.36 -2.20 -25.32
C THR A 168 -7.16 -0.70 -25.11
N LEU A 169 -5.96 -0.19 -25.42
CA LEU A 169 -5.63 1.23 -25.25
C LEU A 169 -5.46 1.91 -26.61
N THR A 170 -5.89 3.16 -26.73
CA THR A 170 -5.65 3.95 -27.94
C THR A 170 -4.26 4.57 -27.88
N ILE A 171 -3.34 4.10 -28.73
CA ILE A 171 -1.98 4.63 -28.84
C ILE A 171 -1.86 5.25 -30.23
N ASP A 172 -1.45 6.52 -30.32
CA ASP A 172 -1.36 7.27 -31.58
C ASP A 172 -2.67 7.23 -32.40
N GLY A 173 -3.82 7.30 -31.73
CA GLY A 173 -5.15 7.21 -32.35
C GLY A 173 -5.54 5.82 -32.86
N THR A 174 -4.75 4.78 -32.54
CA THR A 174 -5.02 3.39 -32.96
C THR A 174 -5.31 2.49 -31.75
N PRO A 175 -6.47 1.79 -31.72
CA PRO A 175 -6.76 0.79 -30.69
C PRO A 175 -5.73 -0.34 -30.73
N THR A 176 -5.02 -0.52 -29.62
CA THR A 176 -3.94 -1.50 -29.46
C THR A 176 -4.28 -2.43 -28.31
N ALA A 177 -4.41 -3.73 -28.59
CA ALA A 177 -4.62 -4.73 -27.56
C ALA A 177 -3.37 -4.82 -26.66
N THR A 178 -3.59 -4.91 -25.35
CA THR A 178 -2.51 -4.98 -24.35
C THR A 178 -2.57 -6.29 -23.57
N GLU A 179 -1.51 -6.57 -22.82
CA GLU A 179 -1.47 -7.67 -21.85
C GLU A 179 -1.94 -7.21 -20.45
N ILE A 180 -2.43 -5.98 -20.32
CA ILE A 180 -2.89 -5.42 -19.04
C ILE A 180 -4.24 -6.08 -18.73
N GLN A 181 -4.25 -6.97 -17.74
CA GLN A 181 -5.48 -7.58 -17.23
C GLN A 181 -6.35 -6.50 -16.59
N GLY A 182 -7.62 -6.45 -16.99
CA GLY A 182 -8.52 -5.38 -16.57
C GLY A 182 -9.70 -5.22 -17.50
N ARG A 183 -10.63 -4.36 -17.12
CA ARG A 183 -11.81 -4.02 -17.91
C ARG A 183 -12.18 -2.54 -17.76
N GLU A 184 -12.95 -2.06 -18.71
CA GLU A 184 -13.58 -0.75 -18.60
C GLU A 184 -14.68 -0.76 -17.52
N LEU A 185 -14.82 0.36 -16.81
CA LEU A 185 -15.91 0.59 -15.88
C LEU A 185 -17.23 0.69 -16.63
N LEU A 186 -18.28 0.11 -16.06
CA LEU A 186 -19.63 0.24 -16.57
C LEU A 186 -20.19 1.63 -16.24
N PRO A 187 -21.20 2.14 -16.98
CA PRO A 187 -21.80 3.44 -16.70
C PRO A 187 -22.30 3.60 -15.24
N GLU A 188 -22.83 2.53 -14.66
CA GLU A 188 -23.27 2.48 -13.25
C GLU A 188 -22.13 2.44 -12.23
N GLU A 189 -20.89 2.21 -12.67
CA GLU A 189 -19.67 2.15 -11.84
C GLU A 189 -18.83 3.45 -11.92
N LEU A 190 -19.32 4.47 -12.62
CA LEU A 190 -18.62 5.76 -12.77
C LEU A 190 -18.77 6.71 -11.57
N ASN A 191 -19.41 6.26 -10.49
CA ASN A 191 -19.44 6.98 -9.22
C ASN A 191 -19.06 6.07 -8.05
N PHE A 192 -17.95 6.37 -7.38
CA PHE A 192 -17.50 5.68 -6.19
C PHE A 192 -17.91 6.46 -4.94
N THR A 193 -18.74 5.86 -4.10
CA THR A 193 -19.28 6.51 -2.88
C THR A 193 -18.62 5.97 -1.61
N ASN A 194 -18.98 6.54 -0.45
CA ASN A 194 -18.56 6.04 0.86
C ASN A 194 -19.51 4.98 1.46
N GLU A 195 -20.52 4.52 0.73
CA GLU A 195 -21.49 3.56 1.25
C GLU A 195 -20.89 2.16 1.42
N LYS A 196 -20.06 1.74 0.46
CA LYS A 196 -19.32 0.47 0.47
C LYS A 196 -17.93 0.66 -0.13
N PRO A 197 -16.91 -0.04 0.40
CA PRO A 197 -15.60 -0.12 -0.23
C PRO A 197 -15.67 -0.70 -1.66
N TYR A 198 -14.75 -0.28 -2.51
CA TYR A 198 -14.53 -0.82 -3.85
C TYR A 198 -13.29 -1.70 -3.82
N VAL A 199 -13.37 -2.92 -4.36
CA VAL A 199 -12.24 -3.87 -4.41
C VAL A 199 -11.98 -4.23 -5.86
N ILE A 200 -10.79 -3.85 -6.35
CA ILE A 200 -10.41 -3.90 -7.75
C ILE A 200 -9.35 -5.00 -7.98
N TYR A 201 -9.70 -5.95 -8.85
CA TYR A 201 -8.80 -6.98 -9.39
C TYR A 201 -8.50 -6.64 -10.86
N GLY A 202 -7.23 -6.70 -11.28
CA GLY A 202 -6.82 -6.14 -12.57
C GLY A 202 -7.01 -4.62 -12.65
N TYR A 203 -6.85 -4.02 -13.82
CA TYR A 203 -7.06 -2.59 -13.99
C TYR A 203 -8.54 -2.27 -14.20
N ALA A 204 -9.06 -1.36 -13.38
CA ALA A 204 -10.31 -0.67 -13.67
C ALA A 204 -9.99 0.52 -14.59
N ALA A 205 -10.50 0.50 -15.82
CA ALA A 205 -10.27 1.57 -16.78
C ALA A 205 -11.49 2.50 -16.84
N VAL A 206 -11.28 3.81 -16.63
CA VAL A 206 -12.28 4.81 -16.99
C VAL A 206 -12.38 4.84 -18.52
N PRO A 207 -13.56 4.58 -19.10
CA PRO A 207 -13.72 4.53 -20.55
C PRO A 207 -13.39 5.87 -21.20
N ALA A 208 -12.99 5.84 -22.47
CA ALA A 208 -12.62 7.04 -23.21
C ALA A 208 -13.77 8.07 -23.24
N GLY A 209 -13.46 9.32 -22.89
CA GLY A 209 -14.44 10.42 -22.85
C GLY A 209 -15.38 10.43 -21.64
N GLU A 210 -15.31 9.44 -20.76
CA GLU A 210 -16.14 9.34 -19.56
C GLU A 210 -15.44 9.94 -18.32
N THR A 211 -16.22 10.18 -17.27
CA THR A 211 -15.69 10.72 -16.00
C THR A 211 -15.98 9.75 -14.85
N LEU A 212 -14.92 9.30 -14.17
CA LEU A 212 -15.05 8.64 -12.87
C LEU A 212 -15.05 9.70 -11.77
N THR A 213 -16.13 9.73 -10.99
CA THR A 213 -16.24 10.57 -9.79
C THR A 213 -16.07 9.70 -8.55
N ILE A 214 -15.27 10.16 -7.59
CA ILE A 214 -15.04 9.48 -6.32
C ILE A 214 -15.37 10.46 -5.20
N ASP A 215 -16.41 10.16 -4.44
CA ASP A 215 -16.96 11.01 -3.39
C ASP A 215 -16.13 10.92 -2.09
N ALA A 216 -16.22 11.95 -1.26
CA ALA A 216 -15.56 12.03 0.04
C ALA A 216 -15.85 10.78 0.91
N GLY A 217 -14.80 10.26 1.57
CA GLY A 217 -14.89 9.08 2.42
C GLY A 217 -14.90 7.74 1.69
N ALA A 218 -14.83 7.72 0.35
CA ALA A 218 -14.72 6.47 -0.40
C ALA A 218 -13.44 5.68 -0.02
N ARG A 219 -13.53 4.34 -0.09
CA ARG A 219 -12.44 3.41 0.19
C ARG A 219 -12.22 2.52 -1.02
N ILE A 220 -11.05 2.60 -1.63
CA ILE A 220 -10.70 1.88 -2.85
C ILE A 220 -9.50 0.99 -2.55
N HIS A 221 -9.72 -0.31 -2.68
CA HIS A 221 -8.77 -1.36 -2.39
C HIS A 221 -8.36 -2.07 -3.66
N PHE A 222 -7.06 -2.31 -3.80
CA PHE A 222 -6.48 -2.91 -4.99
C PHE A 222 -5.82 -4.24 -4.65
N HIS A 223 -6.16 -5.27 -5.42
CA HIS A 223 -5.45 -6.53 -5.40
C HIS A 223 -4.06 -6.44 -6.07
N ALA A 224 -3.24 -7.47 -5.87
CA ALA A 224 -1.97 -7.60 -6.57
C ALA A 224 -2.15 -7.54 -8.10
N ASN A 225 -1.25 -6.80 -8.77
CA ASN A 225 -1.28 -6.55 -10.22
C ASN A 225 -2.55 -5.82 -10.72
N SER A 226 -3.19 -5.05 -9.85
CA SER A 226 -4.37 -4.26 -10.16
C SER A 226 -4.08 -2.75 -10.14
N GLY A 227 -5.00 -1.91 -10.62
CA GLY A 227 -4.81 -0.46 -10.64
C GLY A 227 -6.00 0.29 -11.23
N LEU A 228 -5.87 1.61 -11.31
CA LEU A 228 -6.86 2.47 -11.94
C LEU A 228 -6.24 3.11 -13.17
N LEU A 229 -6.88 3.00 -14.33
CA LEU A 229 -6.41 3.60 -15.59
C LEU A 229 -7.44 4.63 -16.06
N VAL A 230 -6.98 5.82 -16.44
CA VAL A 230 -7.83 6.87 -17.00
C VAL A 230 -7.47 7.04 -18.46
N SER A 231 -8.37 6.60 -19.34
CA SER A 231 -8.12 6.50 -20.79
C SER A 231 -8.12 7.87 -21.50
N GLU A 232 -7.82 7.86 -22.80
CA GLU A 232 -7.89 9.05 -23.65
C GLU A 232 -9.24 9.78 -23.54
N GLY A 233 -9.20 11.10 -23.36
CA GLY A 233 -10.38 11.95 -23.21
C GLY A 233 -11.15 11.75 -21.90
N ALA A 234 -10.79 10.75 -21.09
CA ALA A 234 -11.44 10.47 -19.82
C ALA A 234 -10.92 11.39 -18.71
N THR A 235 -11.68 11.46 -17.62
CA THR A 235 -11.39 12.30 -16.46
C THR A 235 -11.58 11.52 -15.16
N LEU A 236 -10.64 11.70 -14.22
CA LEU A 236 -10.76 11.27 -12.84
C LEU A 236 -11.01 12.47 -11.92
N ASN A 237 -12.08 12.44 -11.14
CA ASN A 237 -12.41 13.44 -10.12
C ASN A 237 -12.47 12.80 -8.74
N VAL A 238 -11.46 13.01 -7.92
CA VAL A 238 -11.42 12.56 -6.52
C VAL A 238 -11.78 13.74 -5.62
N ASN A 239 -12.97 13.69 -5.04
CA ASN A 239 -13.60 14.75 -4.26
C ASN A 239 -13.56 14.46 -2.77
N GLY A 240 -12.39 14.16 -2.23
CA GLY A 240 -12.19 14.06 -0.78
C GLY A 240 -12.49 15.39 -0.07
N ALA A 241 -12.65 15.31 1.24
CA ALA A 241 -12.73 16.47 2.11
C ALA A 241 -11.87 16.28 3.36
N LEU A 242 -11.54 17.39 4.03
CA LEU A 242 -10.80 17.39 5.29
C LEU A 242 -11.50 16.52 6.33
N SER A 243 -10.77 15.56 6.91
CA SER A 243 -11.26 14.72 8.00
C SER A 243 -11.09 15.44 9.34
N THR A 244 -12.03 15.20 10.26
CA THR A 244 -11.97 15.71 11.63
C THR A 244 -11.10 14.82 12.51
N ASP A 245 -11.03 13.53 12.20
CA ASP A 245 -10.15 12.57 12.83
C ASP A 245 -9.01 12.18 11.87
N PRO A 246 -7.73 12.50 12.20
CA PRO A 246 -6.60 12.22 11.33
C PRO A 246 -6.23 10.72 11.26
N GLU A 247 -6.79 9.87 12.13
CA GLU A 247 -6.57 8.42 12.10
C GLU A 247 -7.67 7.69 11.30
N LEU A 248 -8.92 8.13 11.43
CA LEU A 248 -10.05 7.50 10.72
C LEU A 248 -10.13 7.92 9.24
N LEU A 249 -9.66 9.13 8.92
CA LEU A 249 -9.68 9.71 7.58
C LEU A 249 -11.09 9.68 6.96
N GLU A 250 -12.13 9.91 7.76
CA GLU A 250 -13.51 9.60 7.41
C GLU A 250 -14.05 10.36 6.19
N ASN A 251 -13.46 11.50 5.85
CA ASN A 251 -13.84 12.30 4.68
C ASN A 251 -12.81 12.24 3.55
N GLU A 252 -11.60 11.72 3.81
CA GLU A 252 -10.61 11.53 2.76
C GLU A 252 -10.97 10.33 1.88
N VAL A 253 -10.51 10.36 0.64
CA VAL A 253 -10.56 9.20 -0.24
C VAL A 253 -9.28 8.40 -0.07
N VAL A 254 -9.40 7.11 0.28
CA VAL A 254 -8.23 6.25 0.53
C VAL A 254 -8.07 5.24 -0.58
N PHE A 255 -6.87 5.19 -1.16
CA PHE A 255 -6.41 4.19 -2.14
C PHE A 255 -5.32 3.33 -1.50
N GLU A 256 -5.60 2.04 -1.28
CA GLU A 256 -4.66 1.12 -0.62
C GLU A 256 -4.78 -0.32 -1.13
N GLY A 257 -3.94 -1.22 -0.61
CA GLY A 257 -4.07 -2.66 -0.91
C GLY A 257 -5.36 -3.26 -0.34
N ASP A 258 -5.83 -4.37 -0.91
CA ASP A 258 -6.96 -5.16 -0.38
C ASP A 258 -6.58 -6.06 0.82
N ARG A 259 -5.30 -6.07 1.18
CA ARG A 259 -4.74 -6.73 2.35
C ARG A 259 -4.92 -5.89 3.60
N LEU A 260 -6.02 -6.13 4.31
CA LEU A 260 -6.41 -5.36 5.48
C LEU A 260 -5.68 -5.75 6.77
N GLU A 261 -4.71 -6.67 6.72
CA GLU A 261 -4.00 -7.08 7.92
C GLU A 261 -3.03 -5.97 8.39
N PRO A 262 -2.89 -5.74 9.71
CA PRO A 262 -2.04 -4.65 10.23
C PRO A 262 -0.59 -4.70 9.75
N LEU A 263 -0.03 -5.90 9.57
CA LEU A 263 1.35 -6.10 9.10
C LEU A 263 1.56 -5.68 7.64
N PHE A 264 0.48 -5.53 6.85
CA PHE A 264 0.54 -5.08 5.46
C PHE A 264 0.10 -3.63 5.27
N SER A 265 -0.42 -2.97 6.30
CA SER A 265 -0.93 -1.58 6.22
C SER A 265 0.03 -0.57 5.58
N ASP A 266 1.34 -0.75 5.80
CA ASP A 266 2.41 0.12 5.29
C ASP A 266 3.34 -0.56 4.28
N VAL A 267 3.03 -1.79 3.84
CA VAL A 267 3.91 -2.51 2.90
C VAL A 267 3.77 -1.91 1.49
N PRO A 268 4.87 -1.45 0.86
CA PRO A 268 4.85 -0.86 -0.48
C PRO A 268 4.70 -1.91 -1.59
N GLY A 269 4.18 -1.51 -2.76
CA GLY A 269 4.13 -2.35 -3.96
C GLY A 269 3.07 -3.46 -3.97
N GLN A 270 1.99 -3.31 -3.20
CA GLN A 270 0.87 -4.25 -3.16
C GLN A 270 -0.03 -4.16 -4.40
N TRP A 271 -0.08 -3.00 -5.05
CA TRP A 271 -0.83 -2.78 -6.27
C TRP A 271 -0.05 -1.92 -7.27
N GLY A 272 -0.61 -1.70 -8.46
CA GLY A 272 0.05 -1.04 -9.59
C GLY A 272 0.18 0.47 -9.39
N THR A 273 -0.81 1.23 -9.86
CA THR A 273 -0.78 2.70 -9.89
C THR A 273 -2.16 3.28 -10.23
N ILE A 274 -2.38 4.55 -9.89
CA ILE A 274 -3.33 5.39 -10.63
C ILE A 274 -2.61 5.89 -11.88
N TRP A 275 -3.07 5.48 -13.06
CA TRP A 275 -2.44 5.79 -14.33
C TRP A 275 -3.30 6.76 -15.14
N LEU A 276 -2.86 8.00 -15.22
CA LEU A 276 -3.40 9.02 -16.12
C LEU A 276 -2.74 8.82 -17.49
N PHE A 277 -3.37 7.98 -18.30
CA PHE A 277 -2.87 7.59 -19.61
C PHE A 277 -2.81 8.79 -20.56
N GLU A 278 -1.96 8.72 -21.58
CA GLU A 278 -1.86 9.78 -22.59
C GLU A 278 -3.23 10.10 -23.19
N GLY A 279 -3.53 11.39 -23.29
CA GLY A 279 -4.80 11.91 -23.79
C GLY A 279 -5.89 12.05 -22.73
N SER A 280 -5.74 11.53 -21.50
CA SER A 280 -6.67 11.85 -20.40
C SER A 280 -6.61 13.32 -20.02
N GLN A 281 -7.70 13.89 -19.49
CA GLN A 281 -7.85 15.34 -19.37
C GLN A 281 -8.52 15.75 -18.06
N ASN A 282 -8.13 16.93 -17.55
CA ASN A 282 -8.78 17.61 -16.43
C ASN A 282 -8.90 16.76 -15.16
N ASN A 283 -7.90 15.95 -14.86
CA ASN A 283 -7.92 15.07 -13.70
C ASN A 283 -7.71 15.87 -12.42
N THR A 284 -8.54 15.61 -11.41
CA THR A 284 -8.47 16.28 -10.11
C THR A 284 -8.37 15.26 -8.98
N ILE A 285 -7.44 15.49 -8.06
CA ILE A 285 -7.31 14.72 -6.83
C ILE A 285 -7.29 15.68 -5.65
N ASN A 286 -8.28 15.61 -4.76
CA ASN A 286 -8.35 16.44 -3.57
C ASN A 286 -8.60 15.58 -2.32
N HIS A 287 -7.88 15.86 -1.23
CA HIS A 287 -8.01 15.15 0.05
C HIS A 287 -8.00 13.63 -0.11
N ALA A 288 -6.96 13.14 -0.79
CA ALA A 288 -6.74 11.71 -0.96
C ALA A 288 -5.52 11.23 -0.16
N THR A 289 -5.61 10.03 0.37
CA THR A 289 -4.47 9.27 0.89
C THR A 289 -4.21 8.09 -0.03
N ILE A 290 -3.06 8.07 -0.71
CA ILE A 290 -2.65 7.03 -1.66
C ILE A 290 -1.45 6.29 -1.07
N LYS A 291 -1.57 4.98 -0.84
CA LYS A 291 -0.48 4.20 -0.26
C LYS A 291 -0.38 2.77 -0.79
N ASN A 292 0.75 2.13 -0.48
CA ASN A 292 1.05 0.74 -0.82
C ASN A 292 1.18 0.44 -2.32
N ALA A 293 1.21 1.45 -3.19
CA ALA A 293 1.29 1.25 -4.64
C ALA A 293 2.73 0.94 -5.10
N THR A 294 2.86 0.50 -6.35
CA THR A 294 4.16 0.39 -7.02
C THR A 294 4.62 1.77 -7.47
N VAL A 295 3.75 2.50 -8.16
CA VAL A 295 3.81 3.95 -8.41
C VAL A 295 2.53 4.54 -7.83
N GLY A 296 2.59 5.66 -7.11
CA GLY A 296 1.38 6.26 -6.55
C GLY A 296 0.48 6.83 -7.64
N VAL A 297 0.98 7.85 -8.35
CA VAL A 297 0.33 8.45 -9.52
C VAL A 297 1.31 8.51 -10.68
N LEU A 298 0.93 7.89 -11.80
CA LEU A 298 1.65 7.94 -13.07
C LEU A 298 0.89 8.82 -14.06
N SER A 299 1.53 9.87 -14.59
CA SER A 299 0.92 10.80 -15.54
C SER A 299 1.77 10.96 -16.80
N ASP A 300 1.22 10.52 -17.93
CA ASP A 300 1.95 10.43 -19.21
C ASP A 300 1.49 11.42 -20.28
N GLY A 301 2.41 12.19 -20.85
CA GLY A 301 2.13 13.03 -22.00
C GLY A 301 1.26 14.26 -21.69
N ASN A 302 0.93 15.01 -22.75
CA ASN A 302 0.08 16.20 -22.71
C ASN A 302 0.63 17.38 -21.87
N ALA A 303 1.96 17.54 -21.79
CA ALA A 303 2.59 18.73 -21.19
C ALA A 303 2.07 20.06 -21.75
N ASP A 304 1.84 20.12 -23.07
CA ASP A 304 1.46 21.36 -23.78
C ASP A 304 -0.05 21.61 -23.84
N ALA A 305 -0.84 20.83 -23.11
CA ALA A 305 -2.28 21.06 -23.02
C ALA A 305 -2.59 22.44 -22.41
N VAL A 306 -3.69 23.07 -22.84
CA VAL A 306 -4.10 24.39 -22.36
C VAL A 306 -4.41 24.37 -20.85
N THR A 307 -5.06 23.29 -20.41
CA THR A 307 -5.30 23.00 -19.00
C THR A 307 -4.31 21.94 -18.53
N ASP A 308 -3.85 22.09 -17.29
CA ASP A 308 -2.96 21.09 -16.71
C ASP A 308 -3.68 19.75 -16.60
N LYS A 309 -2.96 18.69 -16.96
CA LYS A 309 -3.53 17.34 -17.03
C LYS A 309 -3.98 16.84 -15.66
N LEU A 310 -3.20 17.13 -14.63
CA LEU A 310 -3.49 16.78 -13.24
C LEU A 310 -3.41 18.02 -12.34
N THR A 311 -4.47 18.24 -11.56
CA THR A 311 -4.45 19.09 -10.38
C THR A 311 -4.59 18.21 -9.13
N ILE A 312 -3.57 18.18 -8.27
CA ILE A 312 -3.60 17.42 -7.01
C ILE A 312 -3.47 18.36 -5.81
N THR A 313 -4.40 18.28 -4.86
CA THR A 313 -4.46 19.22 -3.73
C THR A 313 -4.72 18.50 -2.42
N ASN A 314 -4.13 18.99 -1.32
CA ASN A 314 -4.38 18.53 0.05
C ASN A 314 -4.28 16.99 0.21
N SER A 315 -3.35 16.36 -0.51
CA SER A 315 -3.29 14.90 -0.64
C SER A 315 -1.96 14.34 -0.18
N GLN A 316 -2.00 13.10 0.26
CA GLN A 316 -0.91 12.40 0.92
C GLN A 316 -0.56 11.13 0.13
N ILE A 317 0.73 10.92 -0.15
CA ILE A 317 1.19 9.74 -0.89
C ILE A 317 2.39 9.12 -0.17
N TYR A 318 2.21 7.89 0.31
CA TYR A 318 3.16 7.22 1.19
C TYR A 318 3.40 5.76 0.83
N ASN A 319 4.51 5.21 1.32
CA ASN A 319 4.80 3.77 1.27
C ASN A 319 4.70 3.22 -0.16
N ILE A 320 5.49 3.79 -1.08
CA ILE A 320 5.47 3.46 -2.51
C ILE A 320 6.75 2.73 -2.89
N SER A 321 6.66 1.66 -3.70
CA SER A 321 7.86 0.85 -3.98
C SER A 321 8.82 1.50 -4.98
N THR A 322 8.33 2.41 -5.83
CA THR A 322 9.15 3.18 -6.78
C THR A 322 8.93 4.69 -6.62
N PHE A 323 8.08 5.32 -7.44
CA PHE A 323 7.82 6.76 -7.43
C PHE A 323 6.49 7.12 -6.77
N GLY A 324 6.50 8.09 -5.86
CA GLY A 324 5.25 8.64 -5.30
C GLY A 324 4.38 9.26 -6.40
N ILE A 325 4.89 10.31 -7.04
CA ILE A 325 4.34 10.87 -8.27
C ILE A 325 5.40 10.74 -9.36
N LEU A 326 5.01 10.17 -10.50
CA LEU A 326 5.84 10.10 -11.71
C LEU A 326 5.14 10.79 -12.87
N GLY A 327 5.61 11.99 -13.20
CA GLY A 327 5.25 12.69 -14.42
C GLY A 327 6.24 12.38 -15.55
N ARG A 328 5.72 12.07 -16.74
CA ARG A 328 6.51 11.85 -17.96
C ARG A 328 5.99 12.75 -19.07
N ASN A 329 6.72 13.81 -19.41
CA ASN A 329 6.31 14.81 -20.41
C ASN A 329 4.84 15.28 -20.23
N THR A 330 4.47 15.61 -18.99
CA THR A 330 3.10 15.91 -18.58
C THR A 330 2.98 17.27 -17.92
N SER A 331 1.76 17.67 -17.57
CA SER A 331 1.45 18.89 -16.81
C SER A 331 0.80 18.57 -15.46
N ILE A 332 1.42 18.99 -14.35
CA ILE A 332 0.94 18.77 -12.98
C ILE A 332 0.98 20.07 -12.19
N THR A 333 -0.17 20.47 -11.65
CA THR A 333 -0.28 21.48 -10.60
C THR A 333 -0.58 20.80 -9.27
N ALA A 334 0.21 21.10 -8.24
CA ALA A 334 0.15 20.45 -6.94
C ALA A 334 0.21 21.45 -5.77
N ASP A 335 -0.79 21.45 -4.90
CA ASP A 335 -0.84 22.32 -3.72
C ASP A 335 -1.06 21.52 -2.44
N ASN A 336 -0.33 21.83 -1.37
CA ASN A 336 -0.48 21.14 -0.08
C ASN A 336 -0.36 19.61 -0.19
N ILE A 337 0.57 19.10 -0.99
CA ILE A 337 0.81 17.65 -1.05
C ILE A 337 1.91 17.23 -0.08
N VAL A 338 1.78 16.01 0.43
CA VAL A 338 2.79 15.38 1.29
C VAL A 338 3.21 14.07 0.66
N LEU A 339 4.49 13.95 0.36
CA LEU A 339 5.08 12.76 -0.24
C LEU A 339 6.15 12.21 0.69
N ASN A 340 6.14 10.90 0.92
CA ASN A 340 7.16 10.24 1.74
C ASN A 340 7.33 8.76 1.42
N ASN A 341 8.45 8.19 1.89
CA ASN A 341 8.72 6.75 1.94
C ASN A 341 8.53 6.06 0.57
N ALA A 342 9.30 6.52 -0.42
CA ALA A 342 9.30 6.00 -1.78
C ALA A 342 10.63 5.29 -2.10
N GLY A 343 10.57 4.07 -2.63
CA GLY A 343 11.77 3.26 -2.91
C GLY A 343 12.71 3.82 -3.97
N GLN A 344 12.22 4.77 -4.78
CA GLN A 344 13.03 5.58 -5.70
C GLN A 344 12.92 7.07 -5.32
N ALA A 345 12.13 7.87 -6.04
CA ALA A 345 11.92 9.29 -5.71
C ALA A 345 10.48 9.53 -5.24
N SER A 346 10.29 10.51 -4.36
CA SER A 346 8.94 10.88 -3.94
C SER A 346 8.21 11.63 -5.05
N PHE A 347 8.91 12.53 -5.75
CA PHE A 347 8.42 13.23 -6.92
C PHE A 347 9.42 13.12 -8.08
N GLY A 348 8.99 12.56 -9.21
CA GLY A 348 9.72 12.54 -10.47
C GLY A 348 9.05 13.39 -11.54
N ALA A 349 9.64 14.54 -11.88
CA ALA A 349 9.30 15.35 -13.05
C ALA A 349 10.23 14.95 -14.19
N THR A 350 9.82 13.95 -14.97
CA THR A 350 10.71 13.30 -15.95
C THR A 350 10.28 13.51 -17.38
N PHE A 351 11.22 13.34 -18.31
CA PHE A 351 11.04 13.54 -19.74
C PHE A 351 10.40 14.91 -20.06
N GLY A 352 10.81 15.95 -19.34
CA GLY A 352 10.29 17.31 -19.52
C GLY A 352 8.87 17.47 -18.98
N GLY A 353 8.19 18.51 -19.44
CA GLY A 353 6.83 18.85 -19.07
C GLY A 353 6.71 20.17 -18.32
N LYS A 354 5.67 20.25 -17.50
CA LYS A 354 5.21 21.46 -16.83
C LYS A 354 4.75 21.14 -15.41
N TYR A 355 5.43 21.69 -14.41
CA TYR A 355 5.18 21.33 -13.01
C TYR A 355 5.11 22.59 -12.15
N ASN A 356 4.01 22.77 -11.43
CA ASN A 356 3.86 23.86 -10.46
C ASN A 356 3.46 23.27 -9.11
N VAL A 357 4.37 23.36 -8.15
CA VAL A 357 4.19 22.77 -6.82
C VAL A 357 4.28 23.88 -5.78
N THR A 358 3.21 24.06 -5.02
CA THR A 358 3.12 25.10 -3.99
C THR A 358 2.88 24.47 -2.63
N HIS A 359 3.54 25.00 -1.59
CA HIS A 359 3.20 24.70 -0.20
C HIS A 359 3.20 23.20 0.10
N SER A 360 4.18 22.46 -0.44
CA SER A 360 4.20 21.00 -0.39
C SER A 360 5.45 20.47 0.29
N THR A 361 5.32 19.31 0.92
CA THR A 361 6.42 18.61 1.58
C THR A 361 6.80 17.39 0.75
N ILE A 362 7.90 17.49 0.02
CA ILE A 362 8.48 16.41 -0.78
C ILE A 362 9.61 15.79 0.05
N ALA A 363 9.26 14.85 0.92
CA ALA A 363 10.21 14.17 1.77
C ALA A 363 10.49 12.75 1.26
N ASN A 364 11.62 12.16 1.63
CA ASN A 364 11.80 10.72 1.46
C ASN A 364 12.65 10.10 2.58
N TYR A 365 11.99 9.39 3.49
CA TYR A 365 12.59 8.68 4.60
C TYR A 365 12.61 7.16 4.43
N TRP A 366 12.66 6.70 3.18
CA TRP A 366 12.78 5.27 2.85
C TRP A 366 13.96 4.61 3.54
N ASN A 367 13.69 3.49 4.23
CA ASN A 367 14.69 2.74 4.99
C ASN A 367 14.74 1.24 4.66
N SER A 368 13.94 0.77 3.70
CA SER A 368 13.82 -0.66 3.37
C SER A 368 14.88 -1.15 2.38
N SER A 369 15.56 -0.24 1.66
CA SER A 369 16.66 -0.52 0.74
C SER A 369 17.44 0.77 0.43
N PHE A 370 18.47 0.69 -0.42
CA PHE A 370 19.12 1.87 -0.97
C PHE A 370 18.27 2.50 -2.06
N ARG A 371 18.10 3.82 -2.01
CA ARG A 371 17.46 4.59 -3.09
C ARG A 371 18.45 4.87 -4.21
N GLN A 372 17.96 4.84 -5.45
CA GLN A 372 18.73 5.25 -6.63
C GLN A 372 18.63 6.75 -6.89
N PHE A 373 17.56 7.39 -6.42
CA PHE A 373 17.27 8.80 -6.66
C PHE A 373 16.95 9.52 -5.34
N PRO A 374 17.18 10.84 -5.29
CA PRO A 374 16.74 11.67 -4.17
C PRO A 374 15.22 11.82 -4.10
N ALA A 375 14.71 12.53 -3.09
CA ALA A 375 13.28 12.81 -2.93
C ALA A 375 12.67 13.51 -4.15
N LEU A 376 13.39 14.47 -4.76
CA LEU A 376 12.96 15.18 -5.96
C LEU A 376 13.91 14.93 -7.15
N LEU A 377 13.37 14.36 -8.23
CA LEU A 377 14.05 14.17 -9.50
C LEU A 377 13.41 15.08 -10.57
N ILE A 378 14.23 15.83 -11.29
CA ILE A 378 13.83 16.63 -12.46
C ILE A 378 14.74 16.26 -13.63
N ASN A 379 14.18 15.82 -14.75
CA ASN A 379 14.94 15.61 -15.98
C ASN A 379 14.14 15.96 -17.25
N ASN A 380 14.84 16.08 -18.37
CA ASN A 380 14.23 16.37 -19.68
C ASN A 380 14.29 15.21 -20.67
N PHE A 381 14.69 14.01 -20.24
CA PHE A 381 14.96 12.92 -21.16
C PHE A 381 14.48 11.56 -20.67
N VAL A 382 14.30 10.66 -21.63
CA VAL A 382 14.16 9.23 -21.43
C VAL A 382 15.12 8.50 -22.37
N ALA A 383 15.67 7.38 -21.93
CA ALA A 383 16.53 6.54 -22.76
C ALA A 383 15.80 5.25 -23.18
N ASP A 384 15.98 4.82 -24.43
CA ASP A 384 15.50 3.51 -24.89
C ASP A 384 16.40 2.36 -24.42
N ALA A 385 16.06 1.12 -24.82
CA ALA A 385 16.80 -0.08 -24.46
C ALA A 385 18.25 -0.09 -25.00
N GLU A 386 18.51 0.69 -26.05
CA GLU A 386 19.82 0.88 -26.67
C GLU A 386 20.61 2.06 -26.04
N ASN A 387 20.07 2.72 -25.02
CA ASN A 387 20.57 3.94 -24.37
C ASN A 387 20.60 5.19 -25.28
N THR A 388 19.75 5.23 -26.31
CA THR A 388 19.51 6.46 -27.08
C THR A 388 18.60 7.37 -26.26
N ALA A 389 19.08 8.58 -25.97
CA ALA A 389 18.30 9.56 -25.23
C ALA A 389 17.36 10.34 -26.16
N PHE A 390 16.09 10.44 -25.75
CA PHE A 390 15.09 11.32 -26.31
C PHE A 390 14.86 12.47 -25.33
N VAL A 391 14.95 13.70 -25.80
CA VAL A 391 14.80 14.92 -25.01
C VAL A 391 13.46 15.60 -25.31
N ALA A 392 12.89 16.26 -24.32
CA ALA A 392 11.65 17.02 -24.42
C ALA A 392 11.72 18.32 -23.61
N ASP A 393 10.88 19.29 -23.95
CA ASP A 393 10.86 20.60 -23.28
C ASP A 393 10.42 20.46 -21.82
N LEU A 394 11.24 20.99 -20.89
CA LEU A 394 10.78 21.32 -19.53
C LEU A 394 10.41 22.81 -19.54
N THR A 395 9.16 23.08 -19.86
CA THR A 395 8.67 24.45 -20.10
C THR A 395 8.63 25.27 -18.82
N GLU A 396 8.25 24.64 -17.71
CA GLU A 396 8.32 25.18 -16.36
C GLU A 396 8.37 24.06 -15.29
N ALA A 397 9.15 24.28 -14.24
CA ALA A 397 9.19 23.44 -13.05
C ALA A 397 9.38 24.32 -11.82
N ASN A 398 8.27 24.84 -11.28
CA ASN A 398 8.26 25.81 -10.20
C ASN A 398 7.91 25.13 -8.87
N PHE A 399 8.77 25.32 -7.86
CA PHE A 399 8.55 24.85 -6.49
C PHE A 399 8.55 26.06 -5.57
N SER A 400 7.40 26.33 -4.95
CA SER A 400 7.17 27.55 -4.16
C SER A 400 6.73 27.21 -2.75
N ASN A 401 7.35 27.80 -1.73
CA ASN A 401 7.04 27.53 -0.33
C ASN A 401 7.13 26.03 0.05
N CYS A 402 8.08 25.28 -0.51
CA CYS A 402 8.17 23.83 -0.33
C CYS A 402 9.25 23.40 0.68
N ILE A 403 9.08 22.22 1.26
CA ILE A 403 10.13 21.50 1.98
C ILE A 403 10.55 20.31 1.11
N ILE A 404 11.84 20.20 0.78
CA ILE A 404 12.44 19.09 0.03
C ILE A 404 13.52 18.47 0.90
N TYR A 405 13.26 17.27 1.43
CA TYR A 405 14.08 16.71 2.51
C TYR A 405 14.06 15.18 2.52
N GLY A 406 14.80 14.57 3.42
CA GLY A 406 14.81 13.13 3.59
C GLY A 406 16.03 12.64 4.37
N ASN A 407 16.24 11.33 4.33
CA ASN A 407 17.33 10.66 5.03
C ASN A 407 18.60 10.49 4.20
N ASP A 408 18.63 10.97 2.94
CA ASP A 408 19.82 11.03 2.10
C ASP A 408 20.31 12.47 1.96
N ASN A 409 21.48 12.68 1.34
CA ASN A 409 21.98 14.00 0.99
C ASN A 409 22.89 13.90 -0.23
N PRO A 410 22.51 14.45 -1.40
CA PRO A 410 21.42 15.41 -1.63
C PRO A 410 20.01 14.80 -1.76
N GLU A 411 18.98 15.63 -1.58
CA GLU A 411 17.56 15.30 -1.82
C GLU A 411 16.97 15.99 -3.06
N LEU A 412 17.84 16.50 -3.94
CA LEU A 412 17.50 17.04 -5.25
C LEU A 412 18.46 16.52 -6.31
N LEU A 413 17.91 16.06 -7.45
CA LEU A 413 18.65 15.76 -8.67
C LEU A 413 17.98 16.47 -9.85
N ILE A 414 18.74 17.37 -10.47
CA ILE A 414 18.42 18.01 -11.75
C ILE A 414 19.35 17.41 -12.80
N ASP A 415 18.79 16.62 -13.70
CA ASP A 415 19.54 15.92 -14.75
C ASP A 415 19.07 16.39 -16.13
N GLN A 416 19.94 17.14 -16.81
CA GLN A 416 19.62 17.76 -18.09
C GLN A 416 20.56 17.23 -19.17
N ILE A 417 19.98 16.78 -20.28
CA ILE A 417 20.69 16.69 -21.54
C ILE A 417 20.50 18.01 -22.28
N GLU A 418 21.60 18.74 -22.45
CA GLU A 418 21.60 20.02 -23.16
C GLU A 418 21.35 19.81 -24.66
N ASP A 419 20.29 20.43 -25.17
CA ASP A 419 19.99 20.56 -26.59
C ASP A 419 19.51 21.99 -26.85
N ALA A 420 20.09 22.66 -27.85
CA ALA A 420 19.74 24.04 -28.18
C ALA A 420 18.31 24.22 -28.73
N ALA A 421 17.67 23.13 -29.15
CA ALA A 421 16.29 23.12 -29.62
C ALA A 421 15.25 22.97 -28.49
N VAL A 422 15.70 22.66 -27.26
CA VAL A 422 14.84 22.31 -26.13
C VAL A 422 14.99 23.31 -25.00
N VAL A 423 13.88 23.68 -24.36
CA VAL A 423 13.90 24.54 -23.16
C VAL A 423 14.02 23.72 -21.88
N PHE A 424 14.70 24.28 -20.89
CA PHE A 424 14.84 23.68 -19.57
C PHE A 424 14.71 24.76 -18.49
N ASN A 425 13.47 25.02 -18.07
CA ASN A 425 13.17 26.06 -17.10
C ASN A 425 12.68 25.45 -15.79
N PHE A 426 13.32 25.85 -14.69
CA PHE A 426 12.89 25.52 -13.35
C PHE A 426 13.14 26.70 -12.40
N LYS A 427 12.39 26.76 -11.30
CA LYS A 427 12.60 27.75 -10.25
C LYS A 427 12.17 27.22 -8.89
N PHE A 428 13.00 27.46 -7.87
CA PHE A 428 12.70 27.26 -6.47
C PHE A 428 12.59 28.63 -5.79
N THR A 429 11.46 28.88 -5.13
CA THR A 429 11.20 30.14 -4.42
C THR A 429 10.75 29.84 -3.00
N ASN A 430 11.48 30.34 -2.00
CA ASN A 430 11.20 30.12 -0.58
C ASN A 430 11.10 28.62 -0.28
N CYS A 431 12.20 27.87 -0.42
CA CYS A 431 12.19 26.43 -0.14
C CYS A 431 13.26 26.06 0.89
N LEU A 432 12.93 25.08 1.74
CA LEU A 432 13.88 24.40 2.61
C LEU A 432 14.36 23.13 1.92
N LEU A 433 15.66 23.03 1.64
CA LEU A 433 16.23 21.96 0.83
C LEU A 433 17.41 21.29 1.54
N ARG A 434 17.39 19.95 1.61
CA ARG A 434 18.57 19.16 1.99
C ARG A 434 19.46 18.94 0.77
N PHE A 435 20.59 19.64 0.72
CA PHE A 435 21.55 19.52 -0.36
C PHE A 435 22.96 19.86 0.09
N GLN A 436 23.88 18.92 -0.07
CA GLN A 436 25.29 19.10 0.22
C GLN A 436 26.12 18.30 -0.78
N ASP A 437 26.86 19.00 -1.63
CA ASP A 437 27.82 18.40 -2.55
C ASP A 437 29.25 18.49 -2.00
N SER A 438 29.60 17.58 -1.09
CA SER A 438 30.95 17.54 -0.51
C SER A 438 32.02 17.06 -1.51
N SER A 439 31.59 16.40 -2.58
CA SER A 439 32.44 15.76 -3.59
C SER A 439 32.68 16.62 -4.84
N ASN A 440 32.00 17.75 -4.97
CA ASN A 440 31.92 18.56 -6.20
C ASN A 440 31.47 17.73 -7.42
N PHE A 441 30.50 16.82 -7.21
CA PHE A 441 29.91 16.01 -8.28
C PHE A 441 28.91 16.84 -9.12
N PHE A 442 28.26 17.82 -8.51
CA PHE A 442 27.22 18.65 -9.11
C PHE A 442 27.80 19.98 -9.59
N SER A 443 28.49 19.95 -10.74
CA SER A 443 29.16 21.13 -11.31
C SER A 443 28.42 21.80 -12.47
N SER A 444 27.22 21.34 -12.82
CA SER A 444 26.39 21.95 -13.87
C SER A 444 25.91 23.34 -13.43
N PRO A 445 25.74 24.32 -14.35
CA PRO A 445 25.15 25.63 -14.05
C PRO A 445 23.79 25.56 -13.36
N ASN A 446 23.06 24.44 -13.49
CA ASN A 446 21.79 24.22 -12.81
C ASN A 446 21.92 24.16 -11.28
N TYR A 447 23.12 23.95 -10.74
CA TYR A 447 23.42 23.92 -9.31
C TYR A 447 24.09 25.22 -8.81
N ASP A 448 24.05 26.29 -9.61
CA ASP A 448 24.41 27.63 -9.15
C ASP A 448 23.30 28.20 -8.24
N PHE A 449 23.40 27.90 -6.94
CA PHE A 449 22.42 28.35 -5.94
C PHE A 449 22.43 29.86 -5.68
N ASP A 450 23.39 30.61 -6.21
CA ASP A 450 23.41 32.08 -6.18
C ASP A 450 22.61 32.68 -7.37
N ASN A 451 22.19 31.85 -8.34
CA ASN A 451 21.41 32.31 -9.48
C ASN A 451 19.93 32.54 -9.10
N ALA A 452 19.59 33.81 -8.87
CA ALA A 452 18.24 34.27 -8.53
C ALA A 452 17.14 33.93 -9.56
N THR A 453 17.48 33.56 -10.80
CA THR A 453 16.47 33.10 -11.77
C THR A 453 15.97 31.69 -11.44
N HIS A 454 16.82 30.87 -10.83
CA HIS A 454 16.52 29.48 -10.47
C HIS A 454 16.27 29.29 -8.98
N TYR A 455 16.91 30.08 -8.12
CA TYR A 455 16.85 29.90 -6.67
C TYR A 455 16.64 31.24 -5.97
N GLU A 456 15.54 31.37 -5.26
CA GLU A 456 15.19 32.60 -4.53
C GLU A 456 14.80 32.26 -3.08
N ASN A 457 15.41 32.93 -2.10
CA ASN A 457 15.13 32.76 -0.67
C ASN A 457 15.22 31.30 -0.19
N MET A 458 16.28 30.60 -0.60
CA MET A 458 16.50 29.19 -0.22
C MET A 458 17.08 29.07 1.19
N ILE A 459 16.67 28.03 1.90
CA ILE A 459 17.25 27.59 3.17
C ILE A 459 17.82 26.20 2.95
N PHE A 460 19.07 25.96 3.34
CA PHE A 460 19.76 24.70 3.07
C PHE A 460 20.16 23.97 4.34
N ASN A 461 19.92 22.66 4.37
CA ASN A 461 20.41 21.72 5.40
C ASN A 461 20.03 22.02 6.86
N GLU A 462 19.12 22.96 7.09
CA GLU A 462 18.52 23.18 8.40
C GLU A 462 17.42 22.14 8.69
N ALA A 463 17.06 21.99 9.97
CA ALA A 463 16.11 20.96 10.39
C ALA A 463 14.65 21.39 10.11
N PRO A 464 13.85 20.56 9.42
CA PRO A 464 12.41 20.79 9.30
C PRO A 464 11.63 20.41 10.56
N ASP A 465 12.27 19.75 11.53
CA ASP A 465 11.67 19.33 12.81
C ASP A 465 10.38 18.51 12.62
N PHE A 466 10.44 17.43 11.83
CA PHE A 466 9.30 16.54 11.60
C PHE A 466 9.00 15.68 12.84
N GLU A 467 7.71 15.52 13.19
CA GLU A 467 7.24 14.78 14.36
C GLU A 467 7.68 13.30 14.34
N ASN A 468 7.37 12.56 13.27
CA ASN A 468 7.88 11.19 13.08
C ASN A 468 7.96 10.81 11.58
N PRO A 469 9.05 11.19 10.89
CA PRO A 469 9.14 11.02 9.45
C PRO A 469 9.25 9.56 8.99
N LEU A 470 9.66 8.63 9.86
CA LEU A 470 9.70 7.20 9.52
C LEU A 470 8.31 6.54 9.55
N GLU A 471 7.34 7.18 10.21
CA GLU A 471 5.94 6.75 10.29
C GLU A 471 5.02 7.65 9.43
N ASN A 472 5.59 8.35 8.44
CA ASN A 472 4.89 9.30 7.56
C ASN A 472 4.26 10.51 8.27
N ASN A 473 4.58 10.77 9.53
CA ASN A 473 4.12 11.95 10.24
C ASN A 473 5.09 13.12 10.02
N LEU A 474 4.77 13.95 9.02
CA LEU A 474 5.59 15.07 8.55
C LEU A 474 5.09 16.44 9.00
N LYS A 475 4.27 16.49 10.06
CA LYS A 475 3.98 17.74 10.78
C LYS A 475 5.28 18.32 11.32
N ILE A 476 5.42 19.65 11.28
CA ILE A 476 6.62 20.37 11.73
C ILE A 476 6.42 20.97 13.13
N GLY A 477 7.48 20.98 13.94
CA GLY A 477 7.47 21.52 15.31
C GLY A 477 7.85 23.00 15.41
N GLU A 478 7.83 23.54 16.64
CA GLU A 478 8.19 24.94 16.92
C GLU A 478 9.66 25.28 16.62
N ASP A 479 10.55 24.28 16.65
CA ASP A 479 11.99 24.45 16.38
C ASP A 479 12.34 24.31 14.89
N SER A 480 11.33 24.16 14.02
CA SER A 480 11.54 24.02 12.58
C SER A 480 12.11 25.29 11.93
N ALA A 481 13.13 25.11 11.09
CA ALA A 481 13.65 26.18 10.24
C ALA A 481 12.68 26.60 9.12
N ALA A 482 11.59 25.87 8.90
CA ALA A 482 10.55 26.23 7.95
C ALA A 482 9.60 27.32 8.47
N ASN A 483 9.63 27.63 9.77
CA ASN A 483 8.64 28.46 10.42
C ASN A 483 8.70 29.93 9.97
N GLY A 484 7.57 30.44 9.46
CA GLY A 484 7.40 31.81 8.98
C GLY A 484 8.26 32.20 7.77
N GLN A 485 8.84 31.23 7.05
CA GLN A 485 9.76 31.50 5.92
C GLN A 485 9.07 31.55 4.55
N GLY A 486 7.76 31.30 4.50
CA GLY A 486 6.98 31.29 3.27
C GLY A 486 6.75 32.69 2.70
N ASN A 487 6.60 32.74 1.39
CA ASN A 487 6.19 33.94 0.67
C ASN A 487 4.66 34.06 0.67
N THR A 488 4.16 35.19 1.19
CA THR A 488 2.72 35.46 1.37
C THR A 488 1.93 35.61 0.08
N THR A 489 2.59 35.82 -1.07
CA THR A 489 1.90 35.83 -2.38
C THR A 489 1.36 34.45 -2.71
N PHE A 490 2.16 33.39 -2.52
CA PHE A 490 1.69 32.01 -2.73
C PHE A 490 0.70 31.59 -1.65
N SER A 491 0.88 32.03 -0.41
CA SER A 491 -0.09 31.77 0.68
C SER A 491 -1.41 32.50 0.48
N SER A 492 -1.47 33.53 -0.37
CA SER A 492 -2.76 34.14 -0.75
C SER A 492 -3.52 33.29 -1.77
N GLN A 493 -2.82 32.44 -2.53
CA GLN A 493 -3.39 31.49 -3.49
C GLN A 493 -3.76 30.17 -2.80
N VAL A 494 -2.94 29.72 -1.85
CA VAL A 494 -3.14 28.53 -1.02
C VAL A 494 -3.20 28.95 0.46
N PRO A 495 -4.36 29.44 0.95
CA PRO A 495 -4.47 30.15 2.23
C PRO A 495 -4.52 29.28 3.48
N ASN A 496 -4.74 27.98 3.32
CA ASN A 496 -4.80 27.02 4.41
C ASN A 496 -3.79 25.90 4.17
N ASP A 497 -3.32 25.29 5.24
CA ASP A 497 -2.54 24.07 5.20
C ASP A 497 -3.41 22.83 4.94
N ILE A 498 -2.78 21.67 4.82
CA ILE A 498 -3.48 20.40 4.58
C ILE A 498 -4.46 20.03 5.70
N LEU A 499 -4.28 20.56 6.91
CA LEU A 499 -5.15 20.36 8.08
C LEU A 499 -6.20 21.47 8.25
N GLY A 500 -6.28 22.42 7.31
CA GLY A 500 -7.22 23.54 7.35
C GLY A 500 -6.79 24.74 8.20
N VAL A 501 -5.56 24.76 8.71
CA VAL A 501 -5.00 25.89 9.48
C VAL A 501 -4.59 27.01 8.53
N SER A 502 -5.03 28.24 8.80
CA SER A 502 -4.68 29.39 7.96
C SER A 502 -3.20 29.75 8.05
N ARG A 503 -2.61 30.06 6.89
CA ARG A 503 -1.19 30.43 6.71
C ARG A 503 -0.99 31.82 6.09
N THR A 504 -2.03 32.67 6.09
CA THR A 504 -2.04 33.93 5.33
C THR A 504 -1.13 35.04 5.89
N THR A 505 -0.82 35.03 7.19
CA THR A 505 -0.06 36.10 7.86
C THR A 505 1.42 35.77 8.05
N SER A 506 1.73 34.52 8.41
CA SER A 506 3.07 34.02 8.66
C SER A 506 3.17 32.58 8.16
N PRO A 507 3.24 32.38 6.84
CA PRO A 507 3.26 31.05 6.27
C PRO A 507 4.55 30.30 6.59
N ASP A 508 4.43 29.12 7.19
CA ASP A 508 5.52 28.14 7.18
C ASP A 508 5.71 27.52 5.79
N LEU A 509 6.90 26.98 5.54
CA LEU A 509 7.19 26.18 4.34
C LEU A 509 6.54 24.80 4.46
N GLY A 510 6.18 24.21 3.31
CA GLY A 510 5.62 22.87 3.22
C GLY A 510 4.11 22.82 3.45
N ALA A 511 3.62 21.58 3.59
CA ALA A 511 2.19 21.27 3.60
C ALA A 511 1.49 21.56 4.93
N PHE A 512 2.23 21.74 6.02
CA PHE A 512 1.70 21.93 7.38
C PHE A 512 2.09 23.30 7.92
N GLN A 513 1.24 23.91 8.76
CA GLN A 513 1.72 24.88 9.75
C GLN A 513 2.29 24.15 10.96
N HIS A 514 3.23 24.81 11.64
CA HIS A 514 3.86 24.26 12.83
C HIS A 514 2.87 24.08 13.97
N ILE A 515 3.14 23.06 14.78
CA ILE A 515 2.41 22.74 16.00
C ILE A 515 3.40 22.51 17.14
N ILE A 516 2.86 22.40 18.36
CA ILE A 516 3.65 22.12 19.56
C ILE A 516 3.56 20.61 19.82
N PHE A 517 4.71 19.91 19.89
CA PHE A 517 4.81 18.53 20.36
C PHE A 517 6.10 18.26 21.13
#